data_AF-A0A124IJX1-F1
#
_entry.id   AF-A0A124IJX1-F1
#
_cell.length_a   1.000
_cell.length_b   1.000
_cell.length_c   1.000
_cell.angle_alpha   90.00
_cell.angle_beta   90.00
_cell.angle_gamma   90.00
#
_symmetry.space_group_name_H-M   'P 1'
#
loop_
_entity.id
_entity.type
_entity.pdbx_description
1 polymer ?
#
loop_
_entity_poly.entity_id
_entity_poly.type
_entity_poly.pdbx_seq_one_letter_code
_entity_poly.pdbx_strand_id
1 'polypeptide(L)'
;MSLIWLILGAATLGAIWGLVYWNTKRKQRFTKPQFSGLLLSIFVGLFAVAWSISSILEDEIQAAAMGIMIFGGTAVILFFLSLRLEQFKSSISKSRGIKIAENNEIS
;
A
#
# COMPACT_ATOMS: atom_id res chain seq x y z
N MET A 1 27.16 2.94 -3.75
CA MET A 1 26.32 2.72 -2.55
C MET A 1 25.33 3.85 -2.30
N SER A 2 25.76 5.11 -2.18
CA SER A 2 24.88 6.27 -1.87
C SER A 2 23.80 6.59 -2.90
N LEU A 3 24.05 6.35 -4.20
CA LEU A 3 23.06 6.57 -5.28
C LEU A 3 21.81 5.68 -5.17
N ILE A 4 21.97 4.44 -4.71
CA ILE A 4 20.85 3.49 -4.51
C ILE A 4 19.92 3.99 -3.44
N TRP A 5 20.45 4.47 -2.32
CA TRP A 5 19.66 5.04 -1.23
C TRP A 5 18.93 6.32 -1.65
N LEU A 6 19.54 7.12 -2.52
CA LEU A 6 18.96 8.34 -3.05
C LEU A 6 17.80 8.04 -4.02
N ILE A 7 18.01 7.09 -4.95
CA ILE A 7 16.96 6.60 -5.85
C ILE A 7 15.83 5.95 -5.05
N LEU A 8 16.17 5.20 -4.00
CA LEU A 8 15.19 4.58 -3.13
C LEU A 8 14.35 5.62 -2.41
N GLY A 9 14.98 6.64 -1.82
CA GLY A 9 14.30 7.76 -1.17
C GLY A 9 13.38 8.53 -2.12
N ALA A 10 13.84 8.76 -3.36
CA ALA A 10 13.03 9.36 -4.41
C ALA A 10 11.84 8.46 -4.81
N ALA A 11 12.05 7.15 -4.86
CA ALA A 11 11.00 6.18 -5.14
C ALA A 11 9.98 6.07 -3.99
N THR A 12 10.40 6.16 -2.72
CA THR A 12 9.49 6.26 -1.57
C THR A 12 8.66 7.54 -1.64
N LEU A 13 9.30 8.68 -1.87
CA LEU A 13 8.61 9.96 -2.03
C LEU A 13 7.61 9.92 -3.20
N GLY A 14 8.00 9.35 -4.34
CA GLY A 14 7.14 9.17 -5.50
C GLY A 14 5.96 8.23 -5.23
N ALA A 15 6.18 7.14 -4.49
CA ALA A 15 5.13 6.20 -4.13
C ALA A 15 4.14 6.81 -3.12
N ILE A 16 4.64 7.55 -2.12
CA ILE A 16 3.81 8.33 -1.17
C ILE A 16 2.99 9.37 -1.92
N TRP A 17 3.62 10.12 -2.84
CA TRP A 17 2.96 11.12 -3.66
C TRP A 17 1.88 10.51 -4.55
N GLY A 18 2.18 9.39 -5.21
CA GLY A 18 1.22 8.63 -6.01
C GLY A 18 0.01 8.17 -5.20
N LEU A 19 0.23 7.75 -3.95
CA LEU A 19 -0.83 7.36 -3.03
C LEU A 19 -1.72 8.53 -2.61
N VAL A 20 -1.10 9.65 -2.25
CA VAL A 20 -1.81 10.88 -1.87
C VAL A 20 -2.60 11.42 -3.07
N TYR A 21 -2.01 11.36 -4.26
CA TYR A 21 -2.66 11.76 -5.50
C TYR A 21 -3.85 10.85 -5.85
N TRP A 22 -3.68 9.53 -5.74
CA TRP A 22 -4.76 8.56 -5.97
C TRP A 22 -5.90 8.72 -4.96
N ASN A 23 -5.56 8.90 -3.68
CA ASN A 23 -6.51 9.15 -2.60
C ASN A 23 -7.33 10.44 -2.87
N THR A 24 -6.64 11.51 -3.27
CA THR A 24 -7.27 12.80 -3.64
C THR A 24 -8.18 12.65 -4.86
N LYS A 25 -7.73 11.97 -5.92
CA LYS A 25 -8.51 11.80 -7.16
C LYS A 25 -9.75 10.94 -6.98
N ARG A 26 -9.67 9.89 -6.15
CA ARG A 26 -10.82 8.96 -5.97
C ARG A 26 -11.82 9.41 -4.92
N LYS A 27 -11.62 10.53 -4.20
CA LYS A 27 -12.45 10.96 -3.05
C LYS A 27 -12.75 9.81 -2.06
N GLN A 28 -11.91 8.79 -2.02
CA GLN A 28 -12.07 7.66 -1.14
C GLN A 28 -11.70 8.16 0.26
N ARG A 29 -12.66 8.24 1.18
CA ARG A 29 -12.36 8.50 2.60
C ARG A 29 -11.70 7.25 3.19
N PHE A 30 -10.44 7.04 2.80
CA PHE A 30 -9.56 6.06 3.41
C PHE A 30 -9.57 6.29 4.91
N THR A 31 -9.89 5.24 5.64
CA THR A 31 -9.85 5.30 7.10
C THR A 31 -8.37 5.38 7.50
N LYS A 32 -8.00 6.22 8.50
CA LYS A 32 -6.62 6.39 8.99
C LYS A 32 -5.80 5.07 9.08
N PRO A 33 -6.34 3.93 9.59
CA PRO A 33 -5.59 2.67 9.65
C PRO A 33 -5.33 1.99 8.29
N GLN A 34 -6.19 2.22 7.29
CA GLN A 34 -5.99 1.67 5.94
C GLN A 34 -4.89 2.42 5.21
N PHE A 35 -4.82 3.74 5.39
CA PHE A 35 -3.77 4.56 4.80
C PHE A 35 -2.39 4.17 5.36
N SER A 36 -2.28 3.94 6.68
CA SER A 36 -1.04 3.44 7.27
C SER A 36 -0.65 2.05 6.78
N GLY A 37 -1.62 1.13 6.58
CA GLY A 37 -1.35 -0.21 6.04
C GLY A 37 -0.83 -0.18 4.60
N LEU A 38 -1.39 0.69 3.77
CA LEU A 38 -0.95 0.90 2.37
C LEU A 38 0.44 1.55 2.32
N LEU A 39 0.68 2.54 3.17
CA LEU A 39 1.98 3.20 3.30
C LEU A 39 3.07 2.21 3.74
N LEU A 40 2.75 1.37 4.74
CA LEU A 40 3.65 0.36 5.26
C LEU A 40 3.97 -0.72 4.22
N SER A 41 2.96 -1.19 3.47
CA SER A 41 3.16 -2.13 2.36
C SER A 41 4.17 -1.61 1.34
N ILE A 42 4.04 -0.35 0.93
CA ILE A 42 4.95 0.27 -0.04
C ILE A 42 6.34 0.46 0.53
N PHE A 43 6.44 0.89 1.79
CA PHE A 43 7.72 1.05 2.45
C PHE A 43 8.49 -0.28 2.54
N VAL A 44 7.79 -1.35 2.94
CA VAL A 44 8.35 -2.71 3.00
C VAL A 44 8.72 -3.21 1.60
N GLY A 45 7.92 -2.91 0.57
CA GLY A 45 8.23 -3.29 -0.81
C GLY A 45 9.47 -2.58 -1.35
N LEU A 46 9.62 -1.28 -1.10
CA LEU A 46 10.80 -0.52 -1.46
C LEU A 46 12.04 -0.99 -0.70
N PHE A 47 11.89 -1.26 0.59
CA PHE A 47 12.95 -1.84 1.41
C PHE A 47 13.41 -3.21 0.87
N ALA A 48 12.48 -4.07 0.42
CA ALA A 48 12.80 -5.35 -0.21
C ALA A 48 13.69 -5.18 -1.46
N VAL A 49 13.35 -4.22 -2.33
CA VAL A 49 14.11 -3.92 -3.54
C VAL A 49 15.50 -3.37 -3.18
N ALA A 50 15.58 -2.46 -2.22
CA ALA A 50 16.85 -1.90 -1.76
C ALA A 50 17.79 -2.96 -1.21
N TRP A 51 17.26 -3.82 -0.34
CA TRP A 51 17.97 -4.93 0.26
C TRP A 51 18.51 -5.84 -0.85
N SER A 52 17.66 -6.22 -1.80
CA SER A 52 18.04 -7.14 -2.86
C SER A 52 19.17 -6.59 -3.72
N ILE A 53 19.11 -5.31 -4.09
CA ILE A 53 20.17 -4.66 -4.86
C ILE A 53 21.47 -4.58 -4.04
N SER A 54 21.39 -4.31 -2.73
CA SER A 54 22.58 -4.31 -1.85
C SER A 54 23.22 -5.69 -1.78
N SER A 55 22.42 -6.74 -1.59
CA SER A 55 22.91 -8.12 -1.51
C SER A 55 23.48 -8.61 -2.84
N ILE A 56 22.92 -8.22 -3.98
CA ILE A 56 23.50 -8.52 -5.30
C ILE A 56 24.87 -7.84 -5.47
N LEU A 57 25.03 -6.60 -4.98
CA LEU A 57 26.32 -5.91 -5.02
C LEU A 57 27.38 -6.53 -4.09
N GLU A 58 26.95 -7.25 -3.06
CA GLU A 58 27.81 -8.00 -2.13
C GLU A 58 28.05 -9.44 -2.60
N ASP A 59 27.64 -9.80 -3.83
CA ASP A 59 27.70 -11.16 -4.40
C ASP A 59 26.90 -12.23 -3.62
N GLU A 60 26.02 -11.79 -2.71
CA GLU A 60 25.18 -12.63 -1.86
C GLU A 60 23.77 -12.81 -2.48
N ILE A 61 23.72 -13.52 -3.61
CA ILE A 61 22.47 -13.77 -4.36
C ILE A 61 21.40 -14.45 -3.48
N GLN A 62 21.82 -15.31 -2.56
CA GLN A 62 20.89 -16.00 -1.66
C GLN A 62 20.20 -15.03 -0.68
N ALA A 63 20.94 -14.05 -0.15
CA ALA A 63 20.38 -13.01 0.71
C ALA A 63 19.41 -12.09 -0.07
N ALA A 64 19.72 -11.80 -1.34
CA ALA A 64 18.83 -11.04 -2.21
C ALA A 64 17.50 -11.78 -2.46
N ALA A 65 17.55 -13.07 -2.77
CA ALA A 65 16.36 -13.89 -3.00
C ALA A 65 15.47 -13.99 -1.74
N MET A 66 16.07 -14.19 -0.57
CA MET A 66 15.33 -14.22 0.70
C MET A 66 14.69 -12.87 1.03
N GLY A 67 15.39 -11.76 0.75
CA GLY A 67 14.87 -10.41 0.93
C GLY A 67 13.61 -10.15 0.10
N ILE A 68 13.61 -10.50 -1.19
CA ILE A 68 12.41 -10.39 -2.03
C ILE A 68 11.29 -11.31 -1.54
N MET A 69 11.62 -12.57 -1.21
CA MET A 69 10.59 -13.54 -0.84
C MET A 69 9.86 -13.14 0.44
N ILE A 70 10.61 -12.70 1.47
CA ILE A 70 10.05 -12.33 2.77
C ILE A 70 9.44 -10.93 2.72
N PHE A 71 10.22 -9.91 2.36
CA PHE A 71 9.75 -8.52 2.41
C PHE A 71 8.83 -8.19 1.24
N GLY A 72 9.19 -8.62 0.02
CA GLY A 72 8.34 -8.44 -1.16
C GLY A 72 7.02 -9.22 -1.03
N GLY A 73 7.06 -10.46 -0.55
CA GLY A 73 5.87 -11.25 -0.25
C GLY A 73 4.96 -10.58 0.78
N THR A 74 5.53 -10.10 1.88
CA THR A 74 4.79 -9.38 2.92
C THR A 74 4.18 -8.08 2.40
N ALA A 75 4.90 -7.33 1.57
CA ALA A 75 4.41 -6.09 0.95
C ALA A 75 3.18 -6.35 0.06
N VAL A 76 3.21 -7.40 -0.76
CA VAL A 76 2.08 -7.79 -1.63
C VAL A 76 0.87 -8.24 -0.81
N ILE A 77 1.08 -9.05 0.23
CA ILE A 77 0.01 -9.51 1.12
C ILE A 77 -0.68 -8.31 1.78
N LEU A 78 0.11 -7.38 2.34
CA LEU A 78 -0.42 -6.16 2.98
C LEU A 78 -1.16 -5.28 1.97
N PHE A 79 -0.65 -5.16 0.74
CA PHE A 79 -1.30 -4.40 -0.33
C PHE A 79 -2.66 -4.98 -0.69
N PHE A 80 -2.72 -6.28 -0.97
CA PHE A 80 -3.97 -6.98 -1.29
C PHE A 80 -4.97 -6.93 -0.15
N LEU A 81 -4.51 -7.09 1.09
CA LEU A 81 -5.36 -7.02 2.27
C LEU A 81 -5.97 -5.61 2.42
N SER A 82 -5.18 -4.56 2.19
CA SER A 82 -5.66 -3.18 2.24
C SER A 82 -6.72 -2.89 1.16
N LEU A 83 -6.50 -3.37 -0.07
CA LEU A 83 -7.48 -3.25 -1.16
C LEU A 83 -8.79 -4.03 -0.89
N ARG A 84 -8.71 -5.22 -0.28
CA ARG A 84 -9.90 -6.02 0.03
C ARG A 84 -10.76 -5.36 1.10
N LEU A 85 -10.14 -4.67 2.07
CA LEU A 85 -10.83 -3.91 3.09
C LEU A 85 -11.55 -2.66 2.54
N GLU A 86 -11.02 -2.03 1.48
CA GLU A 86 -11.72 -0.96 0.77
C GLU A 86 -13.03 -1.43 0.14
N GLN A 87 -13.00 -2.58 -0.54
CA GLN A 87 -14.19 -3.13 -1.21
C GLN A 87 -15.31 -3.47 -0.21
N PHE A 88 -14.94 -4.02 0.95
CA PHE A 88 -15.91 -4.33 2.01
C PHE A 88 -16.55 -3.07 2.62
N LYS A 89 -15.75 -2.03 2.88
CA LYS A 89 -16.26 -0.76 3.44
C LYS A 89 -17.17 -0.04 2.45
N SER A 90 -16.82 -0.03 1.17
CA SER A 90 -17.64 0.51 0.07
C SER A 90 -19.03 -0.15 0.02
N SER A 91 -19.08 -1.49 0.14
CA SER A 91 -20.33 -2.25 0.13
C SER A 91 -21.24 -1.92 1.32
N ILE A 92 -20.67 -1.84 2.53
CA ILE A 92 -21.45 -1.54 3.76
C ILE A 92 -21.99 -0.11 3.76
N SER A 93 -21.22 0.87 3.28
CA SER A 93 -21.67 2.26 3.18
C SER A 93 -22.84 2.43 2.21
N LYS A 94 -22.82 1.71 1.09
CA LYS A 94 -23.91 1.72 0.10
C LYS A 94 -25.19 1.12 0.67
N SER A 95 -25.08 0.02 1.41
CA SER A 95 -26.23 -0.66 2.02
C SER A 95 -26.91 0.19 3.12
N ARG A 96 -26.15 0.94 3.93
CA ARG A 96 -26.74 1.88 4.91
C ARG A 96 -27.41 3.09 4.26
N GLY A 97 -26.87 3.61 3.16
CA GLY A 97 -27.46 4.75 2.46
C GLY A 97 -28.84 4.45 1.89
N ILE A 98 -29.04 3.22 1.38
CA ILE A 98 -30.33 2.75 0.86
C ILE A 98 -31.37 2.66 1.99
N LYS A 99 -30.99 2.09 3.15
CA LYS A 99 -31.89 1.97 4.31
C LYS A 99 -32.40 3.30 4.88
N ILE A 100 -31.60 4.36 4.79
CA ILE A 100 -32.00 5.70 5.29
C ILE A 100 -32.93 6.39 4.30
N ALA A 101 -32.72 6.22 2.99
CA ALA A 101 -33.62 6.74 1.98
C ALA A 101 -35.01 6.11 2.07
N GLU A 102 -35.08 4.79 2.23
CA GLU A 102 -36.34 4.04 2.40
C GLU A 102 -37.14 4.52 3.62
N ASN A 103 -36.47 4.81 4.74
CA ASN A 103 -37.14 5.29 5.96
C ASN A 103 -37.67 6.73 5.87
N ASN A 104 -37.19 7.54 4.92
CA ASN A 104 -37.61 8.93 4.73
C ASN A 104 -38.76 9.07 3.72
N GLU A 105 -39.02 8.07 2.88
CA GLU A 105 -40.16 8.07 1.93
C GLU A 105 -41.47 7.56 2.56
N ILE A 106 -41.40 6.99 3.77
CA ILE A 106 -42.54 6.39 4.49
C ILE A 106 -43.06 7.32 5.61
N SER A 107 -42.45 8.50 5.83
CA SER A 107 -42.87 9.50 6.82
C SER A 107 -43.51 10.73 6.19
#